data_AF-A0A5Y0F278-F1
#
_entry.id   AF-A0A5Y0F278-F1
#
_cell.length_a   1.000
_cell.length_b   1.000
_cell.length_c   1.000
_cell.angle_alpha   90.00
_cell.angle_beta   90.00
_cell.angle_gamma   90.00
#
_symmetry.space_group_name_H-M   'P 1'
#
loop_
_entity.id
_entity.type
_entity.pdbx_description
1 polymer ?
#
loop_
_entity_poly.entity_id
_entity_poly.type
_entity_poly.pdbx_seq_one_letter_code
_entity_poly.pdbx_strand_id
1 'polypeptide(L)'
;MEQLTRLADTIAETYVRDLKRETGGNTVEYNGVSGQVIPHRLSSGLVDNVISAVSDNADKEAEAYKLLLRLIDITGREYRMTERGVLVMESMIRNGLLNSTKRVVH
;
A
#
# COMPACT_ATOMS: atom_id res chain seq x y z
N MET A 1 8.03 -6.80 -14.54
CA MET A 1 6.90 -6.64 -13.61
C MET A 1 7.12 -7.36 -12.27
N GLU A 2 7.78 -8.51 -12.25
CA GLU A 2 7.96 -9.32 -11.02
C GLU A 2 8.65 -8.57 -9.87
N GLN A 3 9.68 -7.77 -10.15
CA GLN A 3 10.41 -7.02 -9.12
C GLN A 3 9.56 -5.91 -8.49
N LEU A 4 8.73 -5.25 -9.29
CA LEU A 4 7.80 -4.22 -8.82
C LEU A 4 6.76 -4.82 -7.87
N THR A 5 6.11 -5.92 -8.28
CA THR A 5 5.12 -6.61 -7.46
C THR A 5 5.73 -7.14 -6.17
N ARG A 6 6.92 -7.75 -6.23
CA ARG A 6 7.63 -8.24 -5.04
C ARG A 6 7.95 -7.12 -4.04
N LEU A 7 8.34 -5.95 -4.53
CA LEU A 7 8.55 -4.79 -3.66
C LEU A 7 7.23 -4.32 -3.05
N ALA A 8 6.15 -4.22 -3.84
CA ALA A 8 4.82 -3.87 -3.33
C ALA A 8 4.33 -4.83 -2.24
N ASP A 9 4.52 -6.14 -2.43
CA ASP A 9 4.19 -7.17 -1.42
C ASP A 9 4.99 -6.94 -0.14
N THR A 10 6.29 -6.73 -0.24
CA THR A 10 7.17 -6.46 0.91
C THR A 10 6.69 -5.23 1.69
N ILE A 11 6.33 -4.15 1.00
CA ILE A 11 5.84 -2.93 1.63
C ILE A 11 4.48 -3.17 2.31
N ALA A 12 3.55 -3.85 1.63
CA ALA A 12 2.23 -4.17 2.17
C ALA A 12 2.31 -5.07 3.42
N GLU A 13 3.17 -6.09 3.40
CA GLU A 13 3.44 -6.97 4.53
C GLU A 13 4.08 -6.22 5.70
N THR A 14 5.05 -5.34 5.41
CA THR A 14 5.71 -4.49 6.42
C THR A 14 4.68 -3.61 7.12
N TYR A 15 3.82 -2.93 6.35
CA TYR A 15 2.75 -2.10 6.91
C TYR A 15 1.77 -2.89 7.78
N VAL A 16 1.29 -4.05 7.30
CA VAL A 16 0.32 -4.86 8.07
C VAL A 16 0.96 -5.45 9.33
N ARG A 17 2.25 -5.79 9.30
CA ARG A 17 3.00 -6.22 10.49
C ARG A 17 3.07 -5.10 11.52
N ASP A 18 3.41 -3.89 11.09
CA ASP A 18 3.53 -2.73 11.98
C ASP A 18 2.15 -2.37 12.58
N LEU A 19 1.11 -2.35 11.74
CA LEU A 19 -0.28 -2.16 12.18
C LEU A 19 -0.71 -3.18 13.24
N LYS A 20 -0.37 -4.47 13.06
CA LYS A 20 -0.67 -5.52 14.03
C LYS A 20 0.08 -5.33 15.35
N ARG A 21 1.31 -4.84 15.31
CA ARG A 21 2.09 -4.54 16.52
C ARG A 21 1.49 -3.36 17.28
N GLU A 22 0.98 -2.35 16.57
CA GLU A 22 0.42 -1.13 17.18
C GLU A 22 -1.00 -1.33 17.70
N THR A 23 -1.85 -2.04 16.97
CA THR A 23 -3.30 -2.13 17.26
C THR A 23 -3.76 -3.50 17.76
N GLY A 24 -2.87 -4.50 17.73
CA GLY A 24 -3.22 -5.90 18.02
C GLY A 24 -3.95 -6.62 16.87
N GLY A 25 -4.19 -5.95 15.74
CA GLY A 25 -4.94 -6.52 14.62
C GLY A 25 -4.63 -5.86 13.28
N ASN A 26 -5.37 -6.25 12.25
CA ASN A 26 -5.29 -5.65 10.91
C ASN A 26 -6.63 -5.03 10.46
N THR A 27 -7.48 -4.70 11.42
CA THR A 27 -8.75 -3.98 11.19
C THR A 27 -8.50 -2.50 11.39
N VAL A 28 -8.99 -1.69 10.47
CA VAL A 28 -8.90 -0.23 10.51
C VAL A 28 -10.30 0.36 10.38
N GLU A 29 -10.55 1.44 11.10
CA GLU A 29 -11.81 2.17 11.06
C GLU A 29 -11.57 3.60 10.58
N TYR A 30 -12.43 4.06 9.67
CA TYR A 30 -12.43 5.44 9.22
C TYR A 30 -13.86 5.93 9.00
N ASN A 31 -14.24 7.07 9.61
CA ASN A 31 -15.58 7.65 9.54
C ASN A 31 -16.72 6.64 9.84
N GLY A 32 -16.52 5.78 10.86
CA GLY A 32 -17.48 4.75 11.25
C GLY A 32 -17.58 3.54 10.29
N VAL A 33 -16.71 3.48 9.27
CA VAL A 33 -16.58 2.32 8.38
C VAL A 33 -15.34 1.54 8.76
N SER A 34 -15.55 0.30 9.19
CA SER A 34 -14.47 -0.64 9.51
C SER A 34 -14.18 -1.56 8.33
N GLY A 35 -12.91 -1.93 8.17
CA GLY A 35 -12.49 -2.92 7.18
C GLY A 35 -11.17 -3.56 7.52
N GLN A 36 -10.91 -4.71 6.91
CA GLN A 36 -9.70 -5.47 7.14
C GLN A 36 -8.64 -5.15 6.07
N VAL A 37 -7.43 -4.84 6.51
CA VAL A 37 -6.27 -4.63 5.63
C VAL A 37 -5.72 -5.99 5.23
N ILE A 38 -5.87 -6.33 3.95
CA ILE A 38 -5.39 -7.57 3.35
C ILE A 38 -4.12 -7.26 2.53
N PRO A 39 -2.94 -7.82 2.89
CA PRO A 39 -1.66 -7.47 2.25
C PRO A 39 -1.69 -7.56 0.73
N HIS A 40 -2.23 -8.64 0.17
CA HIS A 40 -2.27 -8.82 -1.30
C HIS A 40 -3.13 -7.75 -2.01
N ARG A 41 -4.25 -7.31 -1.41
CA ARG A 41 -5.07 -6.24 -2.00
C ARG A 41 -4.35 -4.89 -1.94
N LEU A 42 -3.64 -4.64 -0.84
CA LEU A 42 -2.86 -3.43 -0.66
C LEU A 42 -1.69 -3.38 -1.66
N SER A 43 -0.98 -4.49 -1.83
CA SER A 43 0.09 -4.66 -2.83
C SER A 43 -0.40 -4.42 -4.25
N SER A 44 -1.51 -5.06 -4.65
CA SER A 44 -2.13 -4.84 -5.97
C SER A 44 -2.43 -3.35 -6.20
N GLY A 45 -3.07 -2.69 -5.23
CA GLY A 45 -3.36 -1.26 -5.32
C GLY A 45 -2.12 -0.37 -5.37
N LEU A 46 -1.01 -0.77 -4.73
CA LEU A 46 0.25 -0.03 -4.80
C LEU A 46 0.82 -0.08 -6.21
N VAL A 47 0.86 -1.27 -6.81
CA VAL A 47 1.31 -1.47 -8.20
C VAL A 47 0.47 -0.63 -9.14
N ASP A 48 -0.86 -0.73 -9.06
CA ASP A 48 -1.78 0.04 -9.91
C ASP A 48 -1.55 1.55 -9.78
N ASN A 49 -1.39 2.04 -8.54
CA ASN A 49 -1.14 3.46 -8.28
C ASN A 49 0.18 3.94 -8.88
N VAL A 50 1.30 3.22 -8.67
CA VAL A 50 2.59 3.67 -9.19
C VAL A 50 2.67 3.55 -10.70
N ILE A 51 2.07 2.52 -11.31
CA ILE A 51 2.00 2.35 -12.76
C ILE A 51 1.15 3.46 -13.40
N SER A 52 0.07 3.90 -12.74
CA SER A 52 -0.77 4.99 -13.21
C SER A 52 -0.14 6.38 -13.03
N ALA A 53 0.82 6.51 -12.11
CA ALA A 53 1.49 7.77 -11.79
C ALA A 53 2.70 8.09 -12.69
N VAL A 54 3.16 7.13 -13.51
CA VAL A 54 4.33 7.28 -14.38
C VAL A 54 3.91 7.33 -15.85
N SER A 55 4.75 7.94 -16.68
CA SER A 55 4.52 7.99 -18.14
C SER A 55 4.61 6.59 -18.76
N ASP A 56 3.82 6.37 -19.81
CA ASP A 56 3.83 5.12 -20.56
C ASP A 56 5.00 5.11 -21.55
N ASN A 57 6.17 4.67 -21.07
CA ASN A 57 7.42 4.62 -21.82
C ASN A 57 8.18 3.30 -21.53
N ALA A 58 9.36 3.11 -22.14
CA ALA A 58 10.18 1.91 -21.95
C ALA A 58 10.71 1.74 -20.51
N ASP A 59 10.84 2.84 -19.75
CA ASP A 59 11.37 2.89 -18.39
C ASP A 59 10.28 2.83 -17.31
N LYS A 60 9.02 2.68 -17.70
CA LYS A 60 7.83 2.75 -16.83
C LYS A 60 7.97 1.95 -15.55
N GLU A 61 8.42 0.69 -15.66
CA GLU A 61 8.60 -0.18 -14.50
C GLU A 61 9.69 0.32 -13.56
N ALA A 62 10.82 0.81 -14.09
CA ALA A 62 11.92 1.35 -13.30
C ALA A 62 11.53 2.65 -12.58
N GLU A 63 10.75 3.50 -13.24
CA GLU A 63 10.18 4.71 -12.63
C GLU A 63 9.19 4.36 -11.50
N ALA A 64 8.27 3.43 -11.76
CA ALA A 64 7.31 2.94 -10.78
C ALA A 64 8.01 2.30 -9.56
N TYR A 65 9.08 1.53 -9.81
CA TYR A 65 9.87 0.91 -8.76
C TYR A 65 10.52 1.96 -7.84
N LYS A 66 11.07 3.04 -8.41
CA LYS A 66 11.64 4.16 -7.63
C LYS A 66 10.60 4.85 -6.76
N LEU A 67 9.33 4.90 -7.19
CA LEU A 67 8.25 5.45 -6.37
C LEU A 67 7.95 4.55 -5.15
N LEU A 68 7.89 3.22 -5.34
CA LEU A 68 7.69 2.27 -4.24
C LEU A 68 8.86 2.26 -3.25
N LEU A 69 10.10 2.34 -3.75
CA LEU A 69 11.29 2.30 -2.91
C LEU A 69 11.31 3.45 -1.88
N ARG A 70 10.66 4.57 -2.18
CA ARG A 70 10.53 5.72 -1.25
C ARG A 70 9.58 5.46 -0.08
N LEU A 71 8.82 4.36 -0.09
CA LEU A 71 7.82 4.06 0.94
C LEU A 71 8.40 3.21 2.07
N ILE A 72 9.54 2.57 1.86
CA ILE A 72 10.14 1.60 2.81
C ILE A 72 11.62 1.93 3.06
N ASP A 73 12.03 1.82 4.31
CA ASP A 73 13.42 1.85 4.72
C ASP A 73 13.94 0.41 4.84
N ILE A 74 14.93 0.08 4.02
CA ILE A 74 15.58 -1.23 3.96
C ILE A 74 16.99 -1.25 4.56
N THR A 75 17.43 -0.13 5.16
CA THR A 75 18.80 0.02 5.67
C THR A 75 19.02 -0.61 7.04
N GLY A 76 17.93 -0.83 7.80
CA GLY A 76 17.96 -1.40 9.13
C GLY A 76 17.95 -2.94 9.17
N ARG A 77 18.08 -3.50 10.38
CA ARG A 77 17.99 -4.95 10.64
C ARG A 77 16.63 -5.54 10.25
N GLU A 78 15.59 -4.73 10.30
CA GLU A 78 14.23 -5.07 9.88
C GLU A 78 13.72 -3.92 9.01
N TYR A 79 13.00 -4.25 7.94
CA TYR A 79 12.38 -3.24 7.09
C TYR A 79 11.35 -2.44 7.87
N ARG A 80 11.28 -1.14 7.60
CA ARG A 80 10.34 -0.22 8.25
C ARG A 80 9.62 0.63 7.23
N MET A 81 8.39 0.99 7.53
CA MET A 81 7.70 2.02 6.75
C MET A 81 8.38 3.37 6.97
N THR A 82 8.60 4.11 5.88
CA THR A 82 8.92 5.54 5.99
C THR A 82 7.66 6.32 6.37
N GLU A 83 7.81 7.55 6.88
CA GLU A 83 6.66 8.43 7.15
C GLU A 83 5.77 8.62 5.91
N ARG A 84 6.41 8.82 4.75
CA ARG A 84 5.69 8.91 3.46
C ARG A 84 4.95 7.62 3.13
N GLY A 85 5.57 6.47 3.38
CA GLY A 85 4.97 5.16 3.20
C GLY A 85 3.69 5.01 4.03
N VAL A 86 3.74 5.35 5.32
CA VAL A 86 2.56 5.31 6.20
C VAL A 86 1.44 6.18 5.65
N LEU A 87 1.73 7.43 5.28
CA LEU A 87 0.71 8.35 4.75
C LEU A 87 0.04 7.84 3.47
N VAL A 88 0.81 7.23 2.56
CA VAL A 88 0.27 6.62 1.33
C VAL A 88 -0.65 5.45 1.67
N MET A 89 -0.23 4.56 2.57
CA MET A 89 -1.05 3.41 2.99
C MET A 89 -2.36 3.86 3.62
N GLU A 90 -2.31 4.82 4.54
CA GLU A 90 -3.50 5.34 5.18
C GLU A 90 -4.42 6.03 4.18
N SER A 91 -3.90 6.76 3.19
CA SER A 91 -4.71 7.37 2.14
C SER A 91 -5.41 6.31 1.29
N MET A 92 -4.68 5.27 0.87
CA MET A 92 -5.24 4.15 0.10
C MET A 92 -6.32 3.40 0.88
N ILE A 93 -6.08 3.11 2.15
CA ILE A 93 -7.04 2.45 3.04
C ILE A 93 -8.29 3.30 3.22
N ARG A 94 -8.13 4.59 3.51
CA ARG A 94 -9.25 5.54 3.63
C ARG A 94 -10.09 5.56 2.36
N ASN A 95 -9.45 5.68 1.20
CA ASN A 95 -10.14 5.66 -0.08
C ASN A 95 -10.85 4.32 -0.34
N GLY A 96 -10.20 3.20 0.00
CA GLY A 96 -10.78 1.86 -0.13
C GLY A 96 -12.04 1.68 0.73
N LEU A 97 -12.00 2.16 1.99
CA LEU A 97 -13.15 2.10 2.90
C LEU A 97 -14.31 2.97 2.39
N LEU A 98 -14.05 4.22 2.01
CA LEU A 98 -15.09 5.13 1.51
C LEU A 98 -15.73 4.65 0.20
N ASN A 99 -14.95 4.03 -0.69
CA ASN A 99 -15.45 3.50 -1.96
C ASN A 99 -16.19 2.16 -1.77
N SER A 100 -15.88 1.40 -0.71
CA SER A 100 -16.61 0.17 -0.40
C SER A 100 -18.08 0.44 -0.02
N THR A 101 -18.36 1.58 0.62
CA THR A 101 -19.72 2.03 0.96
C THR A 101 -20.51 2.47 -0.28
N LYS A 102 -19.84 2.85 -1.37
CA LYS A 102 -20.47 3.33 -2.61
C LYS A 102 -20.89 2.24 -3.59
N ARG A 103 -20.73 0.95 -3.26
CA ARG A 103 -21.30 -0.13 -4.10
C ARG A 103 -22.82 -0.16 -3.97
N VAL A 104 -23.48 0.77 -4.66
CA VAL A 104 -24.89 0.65 -5.03
C VAL A 104 -25.01 -0.57 -5.94
N VAL A 105 -25.75 -1.55 -5.45
CA VAL A 105 -26.15 -2.74 -6.20
C VAL A 105 -27.03 -2.26 -7.36
N HIS A 106 -26.59 -2.47 -8.59
CA HIS A 106 -27.41 -2.33 -9.79
C HIS A 106 -28.03 -3.69 -10.14
#